data_AF-A0A1L8WBJ5-F1
#
_entry.id   AF-A0A1L8WBJ5-F1
#
_cell.length_a   1.000
_cell.length_b   1.000
_cell.length_c   1.000
_cell.angle_alpha   90.00
_cell.angle_beta   90.00
_cell.angle_gamma   90.00
#
_symmetry.space_group_name_H-M   'P 1'
#
loop_
_entity.id
_entity.type
_entity.pdbx_description
1 polymer ?
#
loop_
_entity_poly.entity_id
_entity_poly.type
_entity_poly.pdbx_seq_one_letter_code
_entity_poly.pdbx_strand_id
1 'polypeptide(L)'
;MEKQESNLHPVKDLLLKEKDFIFTVYSKDIIKSQISRKLRKVKKKNDVIESEYCYCLPSKTVQFNQFYRNQLPNARYTKLLCILDDQEQAIQKVPILRVVQSENGALNFGIDRQAFTEEVNKYIRKKECNE
;
A
#
# COMPACT_ATOMS: atom_id res chain seq x y z
N MET A 1 -39.08 21.11 -14.05
CA MET A 1 -38.75 19.71 -13.68
C MET A 1 -37.29 19.72 -13.22
N GLU A 2 -37.07 19.91 -11.93
CA GLU A 2 -35.72 19.92 -11.35
C GLU A 2 -35.13 18.52 -11.54
N LYS A 3 -33.97 18.44 -12.20
CA LYS A 3 -33.23 17.18 -12.33
C LYS A 3 -32.81 16.77 -10.93
N GLN A 4 -33.40 15.70 -10.41
CA GLN A 4 -32.86 15.02 -9.22
C GLN A 4 -31.41 14.68 -9.51
N GLU A 5 -30.50 15.32 -8.77
CA GLU A 5 -29.09 14.93 -8.80
C GLU A 5 -29.00 13.49 -8.31
N SER A 6 -28.45 12.62 -9.15
CA SER A 6 -28.26 11.21 -8.83
C SER A 6 -27.29 11.10 -7.66
N ASN A 7 -27.68 10.39 -6.58
CA ASN A 7 -26.81 10.08 -5.44
C ASN A 7 -25.66 9.11 -5.76
N LEU A 8 -25.49 8.72 -7.02
CA LEU A 8 -24.44 7.81 -7.47
C LEU A 8 -23.15 8.58 -7.80
N HIS A 9 -22.00 7.98 -7.47
CA HIS A 9 -20.72 8.46 -7.96
C HIS A 9 -20.68 8.39 -9.49
N PRO A 10 -20.28 9.47 -10.19
CA PRO A 10 -20.14 9.43 -11.62
C PRO A 10 -18.97 8.49 -11.99
N VAL A 11 -19.12 7.76 -13.11
CA VAL A 11 -18.15 6.73 -13.54
C VAL A 11 -16.71 7.23 -13.56
N LYS A 12 -16.49 8.49 -13.96
CA LYS A 12 -15.18 9.13 -14.00
C LYS A 12 -14.48 9.17 -12.63
N ASP A 13 -15.23 9.23 -11.53
CA ASP A 13 -14.69 9.27 -10.16
C ASP A 13 -14.34 7.87 -9.66
N LEU A 14 -14.81 6.81 -10.34
CA LEU A 14 -14.49 5.42 -10.04
C LEU A 14 -13.24 4.92 -10.77
N LEU A 15 -12.74 5.68 -11.75
CA LEU A 15 -11.54 5.34 -12.52
C LEU A 15 -10.29 5.62 -11.71
N LEU A 16 -9.44 4.61 -11.57
CA LEU A 16 -8.14 4.72 -10.91
C LEU A 16 -7.14 5.44 -11.82
N LYS A 17 -6.35 6.34 -11.23
CA LYS A 17 -5.20 7.02 -11.85
C LYS A 17 -3.91 6.42 -11.32
N GLU A 18 -2.79 6.75 -11.97
CA GLU A 18 -1.47 6.24 -11.56
C GLU A 18 -1.16 6.52 -10.08
N LYS A 19 -1.50 7.72 -9.60
CA LYS A 19 -1.34 8.12 -8.20
C LYS A 19 -2.15 7.26 -7.22
N ASP A 20 -3.27 6.67 -7.66
CA ASP A 20 -4.13 5.85 -6.81
C ASP A 20 -3.56 4.45 -6.58
N PHE A 21 -2.55 4.04 -7.35
CA PHE A 21 -1.78 2.81 -7.11
C PHE A 21 -0.64 3.01 -6.10
N ILE A 22 -0.40 4.24 -5.64
CA ILE A 22 0.67 4.58 -4.70
C ILE A 22 0.04 4.96 -3.36
N PHE A 23 0.43 4.27 -2.30
CA PHE A 23 0.08 4.67 -0.94
C PHE A 23 1.30 5.31 -0.29
N THR A 24 1.13 6.50 0.27
CA THR A 24 2.22 7.28 0.84
C THR A 24 2.12 7.33 2.35
N VAL A 25 3.25 7.12 3.03
CA VAL A 25 3.32 6.99 4.48
C VAL A 25 4.61 7.56 5.05
N TYR A 26 4.52 8.23 6.21
CA TYR A 26 5.71 8.68 6.93
C TYR A 26 6.37 7.51 7.67
N SER A 27 7.70 7.44 7.63
CA SER A 27 8.49 6.39 8.28
C SER A 27 8.21 6.26 9.77
N LYS A 28 7.97 7.38 10.48
CA LYS A 28 7.60 7.41 11.90
C LYS A 28 6.26 6.77 12.23
N ASP A 29 5.35 6.68 11.26
CA ASP A 29 3.98 6.23 11.46
C ASP A 29 3.78 4.74 11.13
N ILE A 30 4.75 4.12 10.44
CA ILE A 30 4.67 2.76 9.96
C ILE A 30 5.63 1.84 10.70
N ILE A 31 5.15 0.66 11.06
CA ILE A 31 5.94 -0.32 11.79
C ILE A 31 6.10 -1.60 10.99
N LYS A 32 7.23 -2.28 11.17
CA LYS A 32 7.41 -3.65 10.71
C LYS A 32 6.57 -4.57 11.60
N SER A 33 5.77 -5.44 10.98
CA SER A 33 4.95 -6.42 11.69
C SER A 33 5.02 -7.78 11.00
N GLN A 34 4.65 -8.85 11.69
CA GLN A 34 4.46 -10.15 11.07
C GLN A 34 3.10 -10.21 10.40
N ILE A 35 3.02 -10.98 9.31
CA ILE A 35 1.77 -11.14 8.56
C ILE A 35 0.70 -11.79 9.44
N SER A 36 -0.40 -11.05 9.64
CA SER A 36 -1.49 -11.50 10.51
C SER A 36 -2.28 -12.66 9.93
N ARG A 37 -3.04 -13.34 10.81
CA ARG A 37 -3.85 -14.51 10.47
C ARG A 37 -4.91 -14.27 9.36
N LYS A 38 -5.26 -13.02 9.08
CA LYS A 38 -6.34 -12.61 8.15
C LYS A 38 -5.87 -12.33 6.72
N LEU A 39 -4.59 -12.02 6.52
CA LEU A 39 -3.98 -12.06 5.19
C LEU A 39 -4.07 -13.47 4.57
N ARG A 40 -4.32 -14.49 5.39
CA ARG A 40 -4.37 -15.92 5.04
C ARG A 40 -5.69 -16.43 4.47
N LYS A 41 -6.81 -15.71 4.61
CA LYS A 41 -8.15 -16.26 4.34
C LYS A 41 -8.70 -16.03 2.93
N VAL A 42 -7.94 -15.42 2.01
CA VAL A 42 -8.46 -15.11 0.67
C VAL A 42 -8.05 -16.16 -0.35
N LYS A 43 -8.98 -17.08 -0.63
CA LYS A 43 -9.21 -18.00 -1.78
C LYS A 43 -8.07 -18.62 -2.61
N LYS A 44 -6.82 -18.15 -2.60
CA LYS A 44 -5.66 -18.84 -3.19
C LYS A 44 -4.66 -19.14 -2.08
N LYS A 45 -4.47 -20.42 -1.79
CA LYS A 45 -3.77 -20.95 -0.61
C LYS A 45 -2.27 -20.59 -0.49
N ASN A 46 -1.64 -19.88 -1.44
CA ASN A 46 -0.18 -20.01 -1.61
C ASN A 46 0.65 -18.72 -1.74
N ASP A 47 0.08 -17.50 -1.70
CA ASP A 47 0.86 -16.31 -2.09
C ASP A 47 1.51 -15.54 -0.92
N VAL A 48 1.28 -15.95 0.34
CA VAL A 48 1.81 -15.22 1.51
C VAL A 48 2.26 -16.19 2.61
N ILE A 49 3.55 -16.15 2.98
CA ILE A 49 4.16 -17.07 3.96
C ILE A 49 4.06 -16.47 5.39
N GLU A 50 3.72 -17.30 6.39
CA GLU A 50 3.46 -16.86 7.77
C GLU A 50 4.65 -16.17 8.48
N SER A 51 5.88 -16.57 8.14
CA SER A 51 7.10 -15.99 8.68
C SER A 51 7.51 -14.68 8.01
N GLU A 52 6.79 -14.23 6.99
CA GLU A 52 7.12 -12.99 6.30
C GLU A 52 6.66 -11.77 7.08
N TYR A 53 7.45 -10.72 6.91
CA TYR A 53 7.14 -9.40 7.45
C TYR A 53 6.30 -8.59 6.46
N CYS A 54 5.40 -7.78 7.01
CA CYS A 54 4.68 -6.73 6.32
C CYS A 54 4.96 -5.38 6.99
N TYR A 55 4.60 -4.31 6.30
CA TYR A 55 4.48 -3.01 6.96
C TYR A 55 3.06 -2.84 7.51
N CYS A 56 2.93 -2.21 8.68
CA CYS A 56 1.66 -1.98 9.34
C CYS A 56 1.52 -0.50 9.71
N LEU A 57 0.44 0.13 9.26
CA LEU A 57 0.02 1.46 9.65
C LEU A 57 -1.06 1.33 10.73
N PRO A 58 -0.77 1.68 12.00
CA PRO A 58 -1.69 1.46 13.11
C PRO A 58 -3.04 2.16 12.93
N SER A 59 -4.09 1.56 13.47
CA SER A 59 -5.45 2.07 13.29
C SER A 59 -5.65 3.48 13.82
N LYS A 60 -5.04 3.82 14.97
CA LYS A 60 -5.08 5.18 15.53
C LYS A 60 -4.50 6.17 14.52
N THR A 61 -3.37 5.85 13.91
CA THR A 61 -2.73 6.71 12.91
C THR A 61 -3.61 6.91 11.69
N VAL A 62 -4.18 5.82 11.14
CA VAL A 62 -5.14 5.87 10.02
C VAL A 62 -6.37 6.70 10.37
N GLN A 63 -6.90 6.50 11.57
CA GLN A 63 -8.13 7.14 12.01
C GLN A 63 -7.91 8.61 12.35
N PHE A 64 -6.79 9.05 12.90
CA PHE A 64 -6.67 10.46 13.33
C PHE A 64 -5.99 11.37 12.33
N ASN A 65 -5.40 10.84 11.26
CA ASN A 65 -4.68 11.63 10.26
C ASN A 65 -5.41 11.69 8.92
N GLN A 66 -5.83 12.90 8.53
CA GLN A 66 -6.55 13.15 7.28
C GLN A 66 -5.73 12.76 6.04
N PHE A 67 -4.40 12.89 6.10
CA PHE A 67 -3.48 12.48 5.02
C PHE A 67 -3.67 11.01 4.64
N TYR A 68 -3.84 10.13 5.63
CA TYR A 68 -4.10 8.70 5.39
C TYR A 68 -5.53 8.44 4.98
N ARG A 69 -6.50 9.11 5.63
CA ARG A 69 -7.94 8.95 5.30
C ARG A 69 -8.24 9.24 3.84
N ASN A 70 -7.61 10.26 3.25
CA ASN A 70 -7.81 10.62 1.85
C ASN A 70 -7.37 9.53 0.86
N GLN A 71 -6.46 8.64 1.27
CA GLN A 71 -5.94 7.55 0.44
C GLN A 71 -6.73 6.24 0.61
N LEU A 72 -7.49 6.10 1.71
CA LEU A 72 -8.24 4.87 2.05
C LEU A 72 -9.19 4.36 0.97
N PRO A 73 -9.96 5.20 0.24
CA PRO A 73 -10.89 4.70 -0.77
C PRO A 73 -10.23 3.81 -1.83
N ASN A 74 -8.95 4.08 -2.13
CA ASN A 74 -8.19 3.38 -3.16
C ASN A 74 -7.14 2.41 -2.59
N ALA A 75 -6.97 2.35 -1.26
CA ALA A 75 -5.90 1.58 -0.61
C ALA A 75 -5.87 0.09 -0.99
N ARG A 76 -7.01 -0.49 -1.36
CA ARG A 76 -7.08 -1.90 -1.82
C ARG A 76 -6.36 -2.16 -3.14
N TYR A 77 -6.13 -1.11 -3.94
CA TYR A 77 -5.50 -1.16 -5.26
C TYR A 77 -4.03 -0.76 -5.24
N THR A 78 -3.50 -0.38 -4.08
CA THR A 78 -2.09 -0.02 -3.91
C THR A 78 -1.18 -1.11 -4.44
N LYS A 79 -0.29 -0.73 -5.35
CA LYS A 79 0.80 -1.56 -5.90
C LYS A 79 2.17 -1.13 -5.37
N LEU A 80 2.28 0.09 -4.87
CA LEU A 80 3.53 0.65 -4.37
C LEU A 80 3.31 1.41 -3.07
N LEU A 81 4.11 1.12 -2.06
CA LEU A 81 4.18 1.87 -0.82
C LEU A 81 5.35 2.85 -0.89
N CYS A 82 5.06 4.14 -0.84
CA CYS A 82 6.06 5.21 -0.79
C CYS A 82 6.26 5.64 0.66
N ILE A 83 7.45 5.38 1.21
CA ILE A 83 7.81 5.76 2.57
C ILE A 83 8.56 7.09 2.52
N LEU A 84 8.04 8.08 3.24
CA LEU A 84 8.61 9.41 3.36
C LEU A 84 9.37 9.57 4.68
N ASP A 85 10.36 10.47 4.70
CA ASP A 85 10.89 11.04 5.94
C ASP A 85 10.04 12.22 6.45
N ASP A 86 10.49 12.85 7.54
CA ASP A 86 9.82 14.02 8.13
C ASP A 86 9.89 15.28 7.26
N GLN A 87 10.71 15.29 6.20
CA GLN A 87 10.85 16.38 5.22
C GLN A 87 10.06 16.09 3.93
N GLU A 88 9.17 15.11 3.97
CA GLU A 88 8.34 14.65 2.84
C GLU A 88 9.15 14.10 1.65
N GLN A 89 10.43 13.74 1.88
CA GLN A 89 11.26 13.13 0.86
C GLN A 89 11.06 11.61 0.83
N ALA A 90 10.92 11.06 -0.38
CA ALA A 90 10.77 9.62 -0.55
C ALA A 90 12.08 8.89 -0.27
N ILE A 91 12.16 8.20 0.86
CA ILE A 91 13.34 7.44 1.28
C ILE A 91 13.28 5.97 0.86
N GLN A 92 12.08 5.44 0.63
CA GLN A 92 11.92 4.06 0.15
C GLN A 92 10.64 3.90 -0.66
N LYS A 93 10.71 3.08 -1.71
CA LYS A 93 9.54 2.62 -2.48
C LYS A 93 9.52 1.10 -2.44
N VAL A 94 8.40 0.53 -2.05
CA VAL A 94 8.26 -0.91 -1.83
C VAL A 94 7.08 -1.44 -2.63
N PRO A 95 7.28 -2.38 -3.57
CA PRO A 95 6.20 -3.07 -4.26
C PRO A 95 5.31 -3.81 -3.28
N ILE A 96 4.00 -3.66 -3.43
CA ILE A 96 2.98 -4.21 -2.54
C ILE A 96 2.18 -5.25 -3.30
N LEU A 97 2.19 -6.48 -2.77
CA LEU A 97 1.36 -7.57 -3.26
C LEU A 97 -0.11 -7.28 -2.93
N ARG A 98 -0.36 -6.78 -1.71
CA ARG A 98 -1.72 -6.49 -1.23
C ARG A 98 -1.77 -5.61 0.00
N VAL A 99 -2.86 -4.86 0.14
CA VAL A 99 -3.26 -4.19 1.39
C VAL A 99 -4.45 -4.90 2.04
N VAL A 100 -4.36 -5.14 3.35
CA VAL A 100 -5.46 -5.71 4.16
C VAL A 100 -5.68 -4.88 5.41
N GLN A 101 -6.93 -4.51 5.64
CA GLN A 101 -7.34 -3.87 6.89
C GLN A 101 -7.67 -4.93 7.95
N SER A 102 -7.10 -4.78 9.15
CA SER A 102 -7.44 -5.60 10.31
C SER A 102 -8.73 -5.14 10.98
N GLU A 103 -9.31 -5.97 11.85
CA GLU A 103 -10.55 -5.66 12.59
C GLU A 103 -10.46 -4.38 13.42
N ASN A 104 -9.29 -4.09 13.99
CA ASN A 104 -9.07 -2.86 14.74
C ASN A 104 -8.88 -1.63 13.84
N GLY A 105 -8.89 -1.79 12.50
CA GLY A 105 -8.78 -0.71 11.51
C GLY A 105 -7.36 -0.44 10.98
N ALA A 106 -6.33 -1.16 11.45
CA ALA A 106 -4.96 -0.97 10.97
C ALA A 106 -4.77 -1.50 9.54
N LEU A 107 -3.91 -0.86 8.75
CA LEU A 107 -3.60 -1.31 7.39
C LEU A 107 -2.31 -2.12 7.40
N ASN A 108 -2.34 -3.28 6.76
CA ASN A 108 -1.19 -4.15 6.60
C ASN A 108 -0.84 -4.23 5.11
N PHE A 109 0.39 -3.88 4.78
CA PHE A 109 0.93 -3.85 3.43
C PHE A 109 1.85 -5.07 3.24
N GLY A 110 1.33 -6.09 2.57
CA GLY A 110 2.10 -7.27 2.19
C GLY A 110 3.07 -6.93 1.07
N ILE A 111 4.36 -7.16 1.30
CA ILE A 111 5.44 -6.82 0.36
C ILE A 111 5.44 -7.84 -0.78
N ASP A 112 5.47 -7.36 -2.03
CA ASP A 112 5.77 -8.22 -3.18
C ASP A 112 7.29 -8.42 -3.26
N ARG A 113 7.77 -9.49 -2.62
CA ARG A 113 9.20 -9.80 -2.56
C ARG A 113 9.77 -10.14 -3.92
N GLN A 114 9.00 -10.80 -4.79
CA GLN A 114 9.47 -11.15 -6.12
C GLN A 114 9.72 -9.88 -6.92
N ALA A 115 8.74 -8.98 -7.01
CA ALA A 115 8.88 -7.71 -7.70
C ALA A 115 10.02 -6.86 -7.10
N PHE A 116 10.11 -6.81 -5.76
CA PHE A 116 11.19 -6.08 -5.08
C PHE A 116 12.58 -6.64 -5.42
N THR A 117 12.77 -7.97 -5.40
CA THR A 117 14.05 -8.59 -5.77
C THR A 117 14.38 -8.37 -7.24
N GLU A 118 13.41 -8.45 -8.15
CA GLU A 118 13.62 -8.16 -9.56
C GLU A 118 14.04 -6.70 -9.80
N GLU A 119 13.45 -5.74 -9.09
CA GLU A 119 13.85 -4.32 -9.15
C GLU A 119 15.27 -4.10 -8.64
N VAL A 120 15.63 -4.68 -7.50
CA VAL A 120 16.99 -4.59 -6.94
C VAL A 120 18.01 -5.23 -7.88
N ASN A 121 17.73 -6.41 -8.44
CA ASN A 121 18.61 -7.08 -9.37
C ASN A 121 18.82 -6.28 -10.67
N LYS A 122 17.78 -5.63 -11.19
CA LYS A 122 17.92 -4.70 -12.33
C LYS A 122 18.84 -3.54 -12.00
N TYR A 123 18.76 -2.99 -10.79
CA TYR A 123 19.62 -1.90 -10.36
C TYR A 123 21.08 -2.33 -10.19
N ILE A 124 21.33 -3.49 -9.57
CA ILE A 124 22.67 -4.06 -9.40
C ILE A 124 23.32 -4.32 -10.76
N ARG A 125 22.62 -5.02 -11.67
CA ARG A 125 23.13 -5.29 -13.03
C ARG A 125 23.43 -4.02 -13.83
N LYS A 126 22.63 -2.95 -13.67
CA LYS A 126 22.91 -1.66 -14.29
C LYS A 126 24.17 -0.98 -13.77
N LYS A 127 24.55 -1.21 -12.51
CA LYS A 127 25.81 -0.72 -11.97
C LYS A 127 27.00 -1.51 -12.52
N GLU A 128 26.86 -2.83 -12.59
CA GLU A 128 27.90 -3.73 -13.08
C GLU A 128 28.17 -3.62 -14.59
N CYS A 129 27.19 -3.22 -15.42
CA CYS A 129 27.38 -3.00 -16.85
C CYS A 129 27.82 -1.58 -17.25
N ASN A 130 27.95 -0.67 -16.27
CA ASN A 130 28.44 0.71 -16.49
C ASN A 130 29.88 0.89 -15.98
N GLU A 131 30.58 -0.21 -15.68
CA GLU A 131 32.05 -0.30 -15.55
C GLU A 131 32.66 -0.84 -16.86
#